data_AF-A0AAD3CY18-F1
#
_entry.id   AF-A0AAD3CY18-F1
#
_cell.length_a   1.000
_cell.length_b   1.000
_cell.length_c   1.000
_cell.angle_alpha   90.00
_cell.angle_beta   90.00
_cell.angle_gamma   90.00
#
_symmetry.space_group_name_H-M   'P 1'
#
loop_
_entity.id
_entity.type
_entity.pdbx_description
1 polymer ?
#
loop_
_entity_poly.entity_id
_entity_poly.type
_entity_poly.pdbx_seq_one_letter_code
_entity_poly.pdbx_strand_id
1 'polypeptide(L)'
;MEAELAKAAEEKAKKQQPDKKAKGGKTKLLSKTGTGIVRQWKILKKMVPEEEILHIFDALHWSGYFPPIGVEHVKHFGSDVDWRRSFITTFVNPYYDAFIRWQFSVLRENGKILFGKRNNVYSIVDGQVCADHDRSEGEEVGPQEYVLIKLKVLEPDHGQARHDKMKALLGIYLVPATLRPETMYGQTNCFVLPDGEYGTYYVDATDEVFIMSARSARGLSCQVYKDNEYFTK
;
A
#
# COMPACT_ATOMS: atom_id res chain seq x y z
N MET A 1 -11.19 -20.05 -13.57
CA MET A 1 -9.96 -19.43 -13.04
C MET A 1 -9.44 -18.25 -13.87
N GLU A 2 -8.94 -18.43 -15.09
CA GLU A 2 -8.42 -17.28 -15.89
C GLU A 2 -9.50 -16.30 -16.34
N ALA A 3 -10.64 -16.81 -16.81
CA ALA A 3 -11.79 -16.00 -17.17
C ALA A 3 -12.36 -15.25 -15.94
N GLU A 4 -12.31 -15.85 -14.75
CA GLU A 4 -12.77 -15.21 -13.50
C GLU A 4 -11.83 -14.12 -13.02
N LEU A 5 -10.51 -14.33 -13.12
CA LEU A 5 -9.51 -13.30 -12.80
C LEU A 5 -9.58 -12.12 -13.78
N ALA A 6 -9.83 -12.39 -15.07
CA ALA A 6 -10.04 -11.35 -16.08
C ALA A 6 -11.31 -10.55 -15.79
N LYS A 7 -12.41 -11.24 -15.45
CA LYS A 7 -13.68 -10.61 -15.06
C LYS A 7 -13.53 -9.75 -13.82
N ALA A 8 -12.81 -10.24 -12.80
CA ALA A 8 -12.53 -9.50 -11.57
C ALA A 8 -11.64 -8.26 -11.80
N ALA A 9 -10.69 -8.33 -12.74
CA ALA A 9 -9.86 -7.19 -13.13
C ALA A 9 -10.68 -6.13 -13.91
N GLU A 10 -11.56 -6.55 -14.81
CA GLU A 10 -12.47 -5.66 -15.53
C GLU A 10 -13.50 -5.00 -14.59
N GLU A 11 -14.03 -5.72 -13.61
CA GLU A 11 -14.93 -5.18 -12.60
C GLU A 11 -14.23 -4.17 -11.68
N LYS A 12 -12.98 -4.42 -11.30
CA LYS A 12 -12.16 -3.44 -10.57
C LYS A 12 -11.89 -2.18 -11.39
N ALA A 13 -11.63 -2.32 -12.69
CA ALA A 13 -11.43 -1.19 -13.60
C ALA A 13 -12.71 -0.34 -13.79
N LYS A 14 -13.89 -0.98 -13.81
CA LYS A 14 -15.18 -0.28 -13.90
C LYS A 14 -15.56 0.44 -12.61
N LYS A 15 -15.23 -0.11 -11.44
CA LYS A 15 -15.50 0.52 -10.13
C LYS A 15 -14.60 1.73 -9.81
N GLN A 16 -13.54 1.97 -10.58
CA GLN A 16 -12.59 3.07 -10.37
C GLN A 16 -12.90 4.36 -11.15
N GLN A 17 -14.04 4.48 -11.83
CA GLN A 17 -14.47 5.77 -12.39
C GLN A 17 -15.42 6.50 -11.44
N PRO A 18 -14.93 7.56 -10.79
CA PRO A 18 -15.68 8.79 -10.66
C PRO A 18 -15.03 9.90 -11.51
N ASP A 19 -15.88 10.77 -12.02
CA ASP A 19 -15.59 11.82 -12.98
C ASP A 19 -14.38 12.71 -12.65
N LYS A 20 -13.58 12.96 -13.69
CA LYS A 20 -12.75 14.14 -13.97
C LYS A 20 -12.07 14.85 -12.77
N LYS A 21 -10.85 14.41 -12.44
CA LYS A 21 -9.58 15.20 -12.42
C LYS A 21 -8.52 14.48 -11.57
N ALA A 22 -7.86 13.48 -12.17
CA ALA A 22 -6.49 13.10 -11.86
C ALA A 22 -5.98 12.23 -13.00
N LYS A 23 -5.03 12.72 -13.80
CA LYS A 23 -4.30 11.90 -14.78
C LYS A 23 -3.25 11.07 -14.02
N GLY A 24 -3.68 10.02 -13.34
CA GLY A 24 -2.80 8.96 -12.81
C GLY A 24 -2.95 7.73 -13.69
N GLY A 25 -1.85 7.26 -14.28
CA GLY A 25 -1.83 6.30 -15.37
C GLY A 25 -2.46 4.94 -15.03
N LYS A 26 -3.15 4.38 -16.03
CA LYS A 26 -3.61 2.99 -16.08
C LYS A 26 -2.50 2.07 -15.55
N THR A 27 -2.83 1.23 -14.56
CA THR A 27 -1.97 0.20 -13.98
C THR A 27 -1.10 -0.46 -15.06
N LYS A 28 0.22 -0.56 -14.83
CA LYS A 28 1.21 -1.17 -15.75
C LYS A 28 0.82 -2.57 -16.27
N LEU A 29 -0.18 -3.23 -15.68
CA LEU A 29 -0.77 -4.49 -16.15
C LEU A 29 -1.50 -4.39 -17.51
N LEU A 30 -2.10 -3.24 -17.83
CA LEU A 30 -2.92 -3.05 -19.04
C LEU A 30 -2.14 -2.40 -20.20
N SER A 31 -0.96 -1.82 -19.95
CA SER A 31 -0.23 -1.03 -20.95
C SER A 31 0.75 -1.84 -21.80
N LYS A 32 1.02 -3.11 -21.46
CA LYS A 32 1.87 -3.98 -22.26
C LYS A 32 0.98 -4.96 -23.03
N THR A 33 0.70 -4.62 -24.30
CA THR A 33 -0.08 -5.38 -25.30
C THR A 33 -1.56 -5.56 -24.95
N GLY A 34 -2.46 -4.97 -25.75
CA GLY A 34 -3.92 -4.98 -25.54
C GLY A 34 -4.62 -6.35 -25.65
N THR A 35 -4.03 -7.41 -25.12
CA THR A 35 -4.52 -8.79 -25.15
C THR A 35 -4.30 -9.48 -23.80
N GLY A 36 -5.29 -9.34 -22.91
CA GLY A 36 -5.49 -10.20 -21.73
C GLY A 36 -4.45 -10.09 -20.61
N ILE A 37 -4.59 -10.98 -19.61
CA ILE A 37 -3.67 -11.05 -18.46
C ILE A 37 -2.29 -11.50 -18.92
N VAL A 38 -1.32 -10.60 -18.83
CA VAL A 38 0.09 -10.91 -19.08
C VAL A 38 0.68 -11.53 -17.81
N ARG A 39 1.02 -12.82 -17.87
CA ARG A 39 1.70 -13.54 -16.79
C ARG A 39 3.22 -13.34 -16.87
N GLN A 40 3.90 -13.37 -15.72
CA GLN A 40 5.35 -13.21 -15.63
C GLN A 40 6.12 -14.16 -16.57
N TRP A 41 5.70 -15.41 -16.68
CA TRP A 41 6.28 -16.38 -17.62
C TRP A 41 6.31 -15.90 -19.08
N LYS A 42 5.20 -15.31 -19.56
CA LYS A 42 5.11 -14.76 -20.92
C LYS A 42 6.02 -13.54 -21.11
N ILE A 43 6.33 -12.82 -20.04
CA ILE A 43 7.25 -11.69 -20.06
C ILE A 43 8.69 -12.22 -20.15
N LEU A 44 9.04 -13.19 -19.31
CA LEU A 44 10.38 -13.79 -19.29
C LEU A 44 10.75 -14.45 -20.62
N LYS A 45 9.83 -15.18 -21.27
CA LYS A 45 10.06 -15.76 -22.61
C LYS A 45 10.46 -14.78 -23.70
N LYS A 46 10.21 -13.47 -23.51
CA LYS A 46 10.62 -12.43 -24.47
C LYS A 46 12.05 -11.95 -24.27
N MET A 47 12.67 -12.24 -23.12
CA MET A 47 13.98 -11.69 -22.73
C MET A 47 14.97 -12.72 -22.19
N VAL A 48 14.53 -13.94 -21.90
CA VAL A 48 15.33 -15.02 -21.30
C VAL A 48 15.07 -16.33 -22.07
N PRO A 49 16.12 -17.11 -22.42
CA PRO A 49 15.98 -18.47 -22.95
C PRO A 49 15.20 -19.38 -22.00
N GLU A 50 14.41 -20.31 -22.53
CA GLU A 50 13.45 -21.09 -21.74
C GLU A 50 14.12 -21.96 -20.66
N GLU A 51 15.32 -22.45 -20.94
CA GLU A 51 16.19 -23.19 -20.03
C GLU A 51 16.62 -22.37 -18.80
N GLU A 52 16.82 -21.06 -18.95
CA GLU A 52 17.25 -20.16 -17.88
C GLU A 52 16.07 -19.68 -17.02
N ILE A 53 14.85 -19.67 -17.56
CA ILE A 53 13.65 -19.20 -16.83
C ILE A 53 13.37 -20.03 -15.57
N LEU A 54 13.72 -21.32 -15.58
CA LEU A 54 13.54 -22.18 -14.39
C LEU A 54 14.49 -21.81 -13.25
N HIS A 55 15.64 -21.21 -13.54
CA HIS A 55 16.59 -20.77 -12.52
C HIS A 55 16.22 -19.41 -11.92
N ILE A 56 15.43 -18.61 -12.64
CA ILE A 56 14.94 -17.28 -12.23
C ILE A 56 13.97 -17.33 -11.03
N PHE A 57 13.46 -18.51 -10.65
CA PHE A 57 12.72 -18.65 -9.39
C PHE A 57 13.60 -18.32 -8.16
N ASP A 58 14.90 -18.52 -8.25
CA ASP A 58 15.85 -18.01 -7.25
C ASP A 58 16.15 -16.53 -7.54
N ALA A 59 15.84 -15.67 -6.58
CA ALA A 59 16.10 -14.24 -6.65
C ALA A 59 17.60 -13.92 -6.87
N LEU A 60 18.52 -14.77 -6.39
CA LEU A 60 19.95 -14.56 -6.57
C LEU A 60 20.40 -14.85 -8.01
N HIS A 61 19.72 -15.74 -8.74
CA HIS A 61 20.01 -16.01 -10.15
C HIS A 61 19.88 -14.74 -11.00
N TRP A 62 18.90 -13.89 -10.69
CA TRP A 62 18.73 -12.58 -11.36
C TRP A 62 19.99 -11.72 -11.28
N SER A 63 20.65 -11.73 -10.12
CA SER A 63 21.84 -10.92 -9.84
C SER A 63 23.08 -11.45 -10.57
N GLY A 64 23.08 -12.73 -10.97
CA GLY A 64 24.13 -13.31 -11.81
C GLY A 64 23.84 -13.19 -13.31
N TYR A 65 22.57 -13.28 -13.69
CA TYR A 65 22.14 -13.39 -15.08
C TYR A 65 22.08 -12.05 -15.81
N PHE A 66 21.39 -11.06 -15.26
CA PHE A 66 21.15 -9.78 -15.96
C PHE A 66 22.34 -8.80 -15.96
N PRO A 67 23.16 -8.69 -14.89
CA PRO A 67 24.25 -7.71 -14.89
C PRO A 67 25.30 -7.88 -16.00
N PRO A 68 25.78 -9.09 -16.35
CA PRO A 68 26.68 -9.30 -17.48
C PRO A 68 26.08 -8.81 -18.82
N ILE A 69 24.79 -9.08 -19.05
CA ILE A 69 24.04 -8.63 -20.23
C ILE A 69 23.98 -7.09 -20.26
N GLY A 70 23.73 -6.45 -19.12
CA GLY A 70 23.74 -4.99 -19.00
C GLY A 70 25.11 -4.39 -19.34
N VAL A 71 26.19 -4.99 -18.87
CA VAL A 71 27.57 -4.58 -19.21
C VAL A 71 27.83 -4.70 -20.71
N GLU A 72 27.42 -5.81 -21.33
CA GLU A 72 27.56 -6.03 -22.77
C GLU A 72 26.79 -4.97 -23.58
N HIS A 73 25.53 -4.68 -23.21
CA HIS A 73 24.74 -3.66 -23.88
C HIS A 73 25.37 -2.27 -23.81
N VAL A 74 25.89 -1.87 -22.65
CA VAL A 74 26.53 -0.56 -22.48
C VAL A 74 27.90 -0.49 -23.18
N LYS A 75 28.64 -1.61 -23.27
CA LYS A 75 29.84 -1.71 -24.11
C LYS A 75 29.51 -1.55 -25.60
N HIS A 76 28.47 -2.22 -26.08
CA HIS A 76 28.00 -2.07 -27.46
C HIS A 76 27.49 -0.67 -27.78
N PHE A 77 26.90 0.00 -26.79
CA PHE A 77 26.52 1.40 -26.91
C PHE A 77 27.74 2.34 -27.02
N GLY A 78 28.93 1.89 -26.61
CA GLY A 78 30.17 2.66 -26.72
C GLY A 78 30.37 3.68 -25.59
N SER A 79 29.85 3.43 -24.39
CA SER A 79 30.09 4.32 -23.24
C SER A 79 31.52 4.19 -22.70
N ASP A 80 32.12 5.33 -22.38
CA ASP A 80 33.44 5.44 -21.73
C ASP A 80 33.35 5.11 -20.23
N VAL A 81 33.16 3.84 -19.90
CA VAL A 81 33.03 3.33 -18.52
C VAL A 81 34.28 2.55 -18.09
N ASP A 82 34.81 2.85 -16.89
CA ASP A 82 35.85 2.02 -16.26
C ASP A 82 35.23 0.76 -15.63
N TRP A 83 35.13 -0.31 -16.42
CA TRP A 83 34.53 -1.59 -16.02
C TRP A 83 35.19 -2.26 -14.81
N ARG A 84 36.43 -1.89 -14.46
CA ARG A 84 37.12 -2.41 -13.27
C ARG A 84 36.45 -1.98 -11.96
N ARG A 85 35.56 -0.98 -12.03
CA ARG A 85 34.82 -0.41 -10.89
C ARG A 85 33.35 -0.86 -10.86
N SER A 86 32.96 -1.82 -11.70
CA SER A 86 31.61 -2.39 -11.69
C SER A 86 31.43 -3.37 -10.54
N PHE A 87 30.26 -3.37 -9.90
CA PHE A 87 29.96 -4.24 -8.76
C PHE A 87 28.44 -4.49 -8.60
N ILE A 88 28.07 -5.47 -7.77
CA ILE A 88 26.69 -5.78 -7.36
C ILE A 88 26.44 -5.22 -5.95
N THR A 89 25.20 -4.81 -5.68
CA THR A 89 24.81 -4.04 -4.49
C THR A 89 24.27 -4.85 -3.32
N THR A 90 24.06 -6.17 -3.50
CA THR A 90 23.52 -7.05 -2.46
C THR A 90 24.65 -7.68 -1.63
N PHE A 91 24.28 -8.42 -0.59
CA PHE A 91 25.21 -9.16 0.27
C PHE A 91 26.07 -10.19 -0.49
N VAL A 92 25.71 -10.55 -1.72
CA VAL A 92 26.51 -11.40 -2.61
C VAL A 92 27.90 -10.79 -2.87
N ASN A 93 28.01 -9.46 -2.83
CA ASN A 93 29.29 -8.77 -2.89
C ASN A 93 29.76 -8.40 -1.46
N PRO A 94 30.72 -9.12 -0.88
CA PRO A 94 31.16 -8.87 0.50
C PRO A 94 31.84 -7.51 0.67
N TYR A 95 32.48 -6.95 -0.37
CA TYR A 95 33.13 -5.65 -0.29
C TYR A 95 32.11 -4.52 -0.18
N TYR A 96 31.06 -4.57 -1.00
CA TYR A 96 29.99 -3.58 -0.96
C TYR A 96 29.14 -3.72 0.31
N ASP A 97 28.85 -4.96 0.74
CA ASP A 97 28.16 -5.21 2.01
C ASP A 97 28.94 -4.61 3.20
N ALA A 98 30.26 -4.84 3.26
CA ALA A 98 31.12 -4.24 4.29
C ALA A 98 31.11 -2.70 4.24
N PHE A 99 31.13 -2.10 3.04
CA PHE A 99 31.03 -0.65 2.87
C PHE A 99 29.70 -0.10 3.41
N ILE A 100 28.58 -0.75 3.12
CA ILE A 100 27.25 -0.33 3.62
C ILE A 100 27.16 -0.53 5.14
N ARG A 101 27.70 -1.60 5.71
CA ARG A 101 27.76 -1.78 7.17
C ARG A 101 28.56 -0.68 7.85
N TRP A 102 29.70 -0.31 7.28
CA TRP A 102 30.49 0.84 7.76
C TRP A 102 29.66 2.14 7.70
N GLN A 103 29.00 2.41 6.58
CA GLN A 103 28.15 3.59 6.42
C GLN A 103 27.04 3.66 7.49
N PHE A 104 26.32 2.55 7.71
CA PHE A 104 25.26 2.48 8.73
C PHE A 104 25.80 2.60 10.16
N SER A 105 27.01 2.09 10.42
CA SER A 105 27.67 2.24 11.73
C SER A 105 27.96 3.71 12.01
N VAL A 106 28.55 4.43 11.04
CA VAL A 106 28.83 5.86 11.15
C VAL A 106 27.54 6.69 11.29
N LEU A 107 26.48 6.35 10.54
CA LEU A 107 25.18 7.03 10.66
C LEU A 107 24.54 6.82 12.03
N ARG A 108 24.69 5.63 12.62
CA ARG A 108 24.21 5.32 13.96
C ARG A 108 25.02 6.07 15.03
N GLU A 109 26.34 6.06 14.95
CA GLU A 109 27.23 6.78 15.87
C GLU A 109 26.95 8.29 15.86
N ASN A 110 26.60 8.84 14.70
CA ASN A 110 26.21 10.25 14.54
C ASN A 110 24.72 10.55 14.84
N GLY A 111 23.98 9.59 15.42
CA GLY A 111 22.59 9.77 15.82
C GLY A 111 21.60 10.00 14.67
N LYS A 112 21.92 9.58 13.44
CA LYS A 112 21.05 9.72 12.26
C LYS A 112 20.09 8.54 12.07
N ILE A 113 20.38 7.40 12.68
CA ILE A 113 19.51 6.23 12.70
C ILE A 113 18.79 6.18 14.05
N LEU A 114 17.45 6.27 13.99
CA LEU A 114 16.58 6.24 15.15
C LEU A 114 15.64 5.04 15.06
N PHE A 115 15.32 4.45 16.21
CA PHE A 115 14.35 3.36 16.31
C PHE A 115 13.11 3.84 17.05
N GLY A 116 11.94 3.61 16.46
CA GLY A 116 10.66 4.02 17.02
C GLY A 116 9.51 3.65 16.09
N LYS A 117 8.29 3.69 16.61
CA LYS A 117 7.09 3.51 15.80
C LYS A 117 6.83 4.76 14.98
N ARG A 118 6.52 4.61 13.69
CA ARG A 118 6.26 5.72 12.78
C ARG A 118 5.19 5.36 11.76
N ASN A 119 4.37 6.34 11.42
CA ASN A 119 3.41 6.20 10.35
C ASN A 119 4.11 6.16 9.00
N ASN A 120 3.90 5.07 8.27
CA ASN A 120 4.39 4.87 6.92
C ASN A 120 3.35 4.12 6.09
N VAL A 121 3.46 4.22 4.77
CA VAL A 121 2.71 3.36 3.86
C VAL A 121 3.19 1.93 4.04
N TYR A 122 2.26 1.00 4.24
CA TYR A 122 2.56 -0.37 4.62
C TYR A 122 1.87 -1.37 3.70
N SER A 123 2.63 -2.35 3.24
CA SER A 123 2.09 -3.46 2.46
C SER A 123 1.76 -4.62 3.39
N ILE A 124 0.48 -4.95 3.50
CA ILE A 124 0.01 -6.10 4.29
C ILE A 124 0.47 -7.42 3.66
N VAL A 125 0.68 -7.45 2.35
CA VAL A 125 1.12 -8.64 1.63
C VAL A 125 2.60 -8.89 1.89
N ASP A 126 3.42 -7.84 1.83
CA ASP A 126 4.87 -7.96 2.00
C ASP A 126 5.29 -7.92 3.48
N GLY A 127 4.41 -7.51 4.38
CA GLY A 127 4.67 -7.45 5.81
C GLY A 127 5.71 -6.39 6.19
N GLN A 128 5.85 -5.34 5.38
CA GLN A 128 6.85 -4.29 5.57
C GLN A 128 6.36 -2.92 5.08
N VAL A 129 7.12 -1.88 5.44
CA VAL A 129 6.96 -0.54 4.89
C VAL A 129 7.17 -0.60 3.38
N CYS A 130 6.21 -0.06 2.62
CA CYS A 130 6.27 0.01 1.16
C CYS A 130 6.87 1.37 0.76
N ALA A 131 8.18 1.36 0.56
CA ALA A 131 8.92 2.54 0.11
C ALA A 131 8.59 2.85 -1.36
N ASP A 132 8.97 4.02 -1.83
CA ASP A 132 8.59 4.52 -3.16
C ASP A 132 8.96 3.57 -4.30
N HIS A 133 10.16 2.96 -4.23
CA HIS A 133 10.62 2.03 -5.26
C HIS A 133 9.99 0.63 -5.17
N ASP A 134 9.25 0.32 -4.11
CA ASP A 134 8.49 -0.93 -3.97
C ASP A 134 7.07 -0.81 -4.57
N ARG A 135 6.67 0.39 -5.01
CA ARG A 135 5.31 0.69 -5.44
C ARG A 135 5.09 0.46 -6.93
N SER A 136 3.92 -0.09 -7.25
CA SER A 136 3.43 -0.14 -8.62
C SER A 136 2.75 1.16 -9.07
N GLU A 137 2.24 1.95 -8.12
CA GLU A 137 1.53 3.22 -8.31
C GLU A 137 1.64 4.11 -7.05
N GLY A 138 1.48 5.42 -7.21
CA GLY A 138 1.50 6.35 -6.08
C GLY A 138 2.88 6.54 -5.44
N GLU A 139 3.92 6.64 -6.26
CA GLU A 139 5.23 7.14 -5.84
C GLU A 139 5.07 8.52 -5.17
N GLU A 140 5.84 8.81 -4.11
CA GLU A 140 5.79 10.06 -3.32
C GLU A 140 4.55 10.22 -2.41
N VAL A 141 3.58 9.30 -2.44
CA VAL A 141 2.40 9.41 -1.56
C VAL A 141 2.76 9.02 -0.12
N GLY A 142 2.57 9.94 0.82
CA GLY A 142 2.74 9.71 2.25
C GLY A 142 1.45 9.35 2.99
N PRO A 143 1.54 8.95 4.27
CA PRO A 143 0.37 8.89 5.14
C PRO A 143 -0.22 10.30 5.32
N GLN A 144 -1.55 10.39 5.31
CA GLN A 144 -2.28 11.62 5.60
C GLN A 144 -3.09 11.43 6.89
N GLU A 145 -2.88 12.32 7.85
CA GLU A 145 -3.60 12.30 9.12
C GLU A 145 -5.03 12.83 8.96
N TYR A 146 -5.97 12.18 9.65
CA TYR A 146 -7.37 12.62 9.78
C TYR A 146 -7.82 12.45 11.23
N VAL A 147 -8.69 13.34 11.68
CA VAL A 147 -9.37 13.22 12.98
C VAL A 147 -10.66 12.44 12.78
N LEU A 148 -10.84 11.34 13.52
CA LEU A 148 -12.07 10.57 13.55
C LEU A 148 -13.00 11.09 14.66
N ILE A 149 -14.20 11.53 14.29
CA ILE A 149 -15.18 12.03 15.24
C ILE A 149 -16.10 10.90 15.66
N LYS A 150 -16.17 10.59 16.95
CA LYS A 150 -17.05 9.55 17.48
C LYS A 150 -18.46 10.08 17.71
N LEU A 151 -19.40 9.69 16.86
CA LEU A 151 -20.82 10.04 16.95
C LEU A 151 -21.61 8.84 17.50
N LYS A 152 -22.02 8.90 18.77
CA LYS A 152 -22.77 7.81 19.40
C LYS A 152 -24.18 7.72 18.83
N VAL A 153 -24.61 6.53 18.44
CA VAL A 153 -26.01 6.27 18.07
C VAL A 153 -26.87 6.23 19.33
N LEU A 154 -27.82 7.16 19.41
CA LEU A 154 -28.74 7.33 20.53
C LEU A 154 -30.10 6.69 20.24
N GLU A 155 -30.84 6.43 21.32
CA GLU A 155 -32.23 6.01 21.20
C GLU A 155 -33.09 7.18 20.68
N PRO A 156 -33.97 6.94 19.70
CA PRO A 156 -34.77 8.01 19.15
C PRO A 156 -35.91 8.42 20.10
N ASP A 157 -36.03 9.73 20.34
CA ASP A 157 -37.03 10.30 21.25
C ASP A 157 -38.49 10.15 20.77
N HIS A 158 -38.69 9.85 19.49
CA HIS A 158 -40.02 9.73 18.87
C HIS A 158 -40.11 8.47 18.00
N GLY A 159 -41.20 7.72 18.07
CA GLY A 159 -41.37 6.46 17.35
C GLY A 159 -41.61 6.64 15.85
N GLN A 160 -40.70 6.14 15.02
CA GLN A 160 -40.92 5.92 13.58
C GLN A 160 -40.71 4.43 13.29
N ALA A 161 -41.40 3.88 12.29
CA ALA A 161 -41.30 2.45 11.96
C ALA A 161 -39.87 1.97 11.65
N ARG A 162 -38.95 2.87 11.29
CA ARG A 162 -37.52 2.57 11.08
C ARG A 162 -36.70 2.43 12.36
N HIS A 163 -37.22 2.86 13.52
CA HIS A 163 -36.49 2.89 14.80
C HIS A 163 -36.34 1.52 15.44
N ASP A 164 -37.30 0.61 15.26
CA ASP A 164 -37.16 -0.75 15.79
C ASP A 164 -35.96 -1.50 15.17
N LYS A 165 -35.65 -1.21 13.90
CA LYS A 165 -34.46 -1.76 13.22
C LYS A 165 -33.14 -1.15 13.71
N MET A 166 -33.19 0.03 14.34
CA MET A 166 -32.02 0.76 14.84
C MET A 166 -31.61 0.33 16.26
N LYS A 167 -32.45 -0.43 16.98
CA LYS A 167 -32.15 -0.89 18.35
C LYS A 167 -30.85 -1.67 18.44
N ALA A 168 -30.51 -2.45 17.40
CA ALA A 168 -29.27 -3.21 17.33
C ALA A 168 -28.01 -2.34 17.19
N LEU A 169 -28.17 -1.04 16.86
CA LEU A 169 -27.07 -0.10 16.65
C LEU A 169 -26.88 0.86 17.84
N LEU A 170 -27.69 0.75 18.89
CA LEU A 170 -27.59 1.62 20.06
C LEU A 170 -26.25 1.44 20.79
N GLY A 171 -25.63 2.56 21.18
CA GLY A 171 -24.34 2.53 21.87
C GLY A 171 -23.13 2.32 20.97
N ILE A 172 -23.33 2.14 19.66
CA ILE A 172 -22.28 2.04 18.63
C ILE A 172 -21.91 3.45 18.13
N TYR A 173 -20.69 3.64 17.65
CA TYR A 173 -20.21 4.92 17.13
C TYR A 173 -20.12 4.95 15.60
N LEU A 174 -20.71 5.97 14.98
CA LEU A 174 -20.35 6.39 13.63
C LEU A 174 -19.05 7.21 13.70
N VAL A 175 -18.10 6.94 12.81
CA VAL A 175 -16.76 7.57 12.86
C VAL A 175 -16.36 8.27 11.56
N PRO A 176 -17.01 9.39 11.19
CA PRO A 176 -16.57 10.20 10.06
C PRO A 176 -15.18 10.80 10.30
N ALA A 177 -14.37 10.83 9.24
CA ALA A 177 -13.05 11.44 9.21
C ALA A 177 -13.13 12.91 8.79
N THR A 178 -12.37 13.79 9.44
CA THR A 178 -12.25 15.21 9.08
C THR A 178 -10.79 15.68 9.11
N LEU A 179 -10.48 16.65 8.24
CA LEU A 179 -9.23 17.41 8.27
C LEU A 179 -9.37 18.73 9.05
N ARG A 180 -10.61 19.06 9.45
CA ARG A 180 -10.97 20.35 10.02
C ARG A 180 -11.72 20.17 11.34
N PRO A 181 -11.04 19.71 12.40
CA PRO A 181 -11.69 19.47 13.69
C PRO A 181 -12.26 20.77 14.31
N GLU A 182 -11.76 21.94 13.91
CA GLU A 182 -12.25 23.24 14.39
C GLU A 182 -13.70 23.53 13.96
N THR A 183 -14.20 22.90 12.89
CA THR A 183 -15.57 23.15 12.39
C THR A 183 -16.64 22.32 13.10
N MET A 184 -16.25 21.44 14.02
CA MET A 184 -17.16 20.46 14.62
C MET A 184 -18.26 21.11 15.50
N TYR A 185 -18.09 22.36 15.94
CA TYR A 185 -19.14 23.12 16.64
C TYR A 185 -20.38 23.42 15.77
N GLY A 186 -20.23 23.40 14.44
CA GLY A 186 -21.30 23.69 13.47
C GLY A 186 -21.94 22.45 12.87
N GLN A 187 -21.78 21.26 13.47
CA GLN A 187 -22.39 20.04 12.96
C GLN A 187 -23.92 20.12 13.04
N THR A 188 -24.59 19.88 11.91
CA THR A 188 -26.06 19.81 11.83
C THR A 188 -26.56 18.39 11.56
N ASN A 189 -25.74 17.56 10.90
CA ASN A 189 -26.06 16.19 10.53
C ASN A 189 -24.78 15.38 10.26
N CYS A 190 -24.93 14.07 10.07
CA CYS A 190 -23.87 13.17 9.59
C CYS A 190 -24.23 12.67 8.19
N PHE A 191 -23.31 12.78 7.23
CA PHE A 191 -23.52 12.29 5.87
C PHE A 191 -23.06 10.84 5.74
N VAL A 192 -23.89 10.01 5.13
CA VAL A 192 -23.59 8.62 4.77
C VAL A 192 -24.01 8.39 3.33
N LEU A 193 -23.31 7.52 2.61
CA LEU A 193 -23.71 7.12 1.27
C LEU A 193 -24.77 6.02 1.40
N PRO A 194 -26.02 6.20 0.93
CA PRO A 194 -27.08 5.21 1.13
C PRO A 194 -26.77 3.84 0.52
N ASP A 195 -26.12 3.83 -0.65
CA ASP A 195 -25.70 2.62 -1.36
C ASP A 195 -24.31 2.11 -0.93
N GLY A 196 -23.72 2.72 0.11
CA GLY A 196 -22.42 2.33 0.63
C GLY A 196 -22.48 1.04 1.45
N GLU A 197 -21.46 0.20 1.32
CA GLU A 197 -21.30 -0.98 2.16
C GLU A 197 -20.55 -0.62 3.46
N TYR A 198 -21.24 -0.75 4.59
CA TYR A 198 -20.71 -0.49 5.93
C TYR A 198 -20.82 -1.74 6.79
N GLY A 199 -19.90 -1.88 7.75
CA GLY A 199 -19.94 -2.91 8.77
C GLY A 199 -19.69 -2.34 10.15
N THR A 200 -20.00 -3.13 11.18
CA THR A 200 -19.64 -2.87 12.57
C THR A 200 -18.34 -3.60 12.90
N TYR A 201 -17.37 -2.88 13.44
CA TYR A 201 -16.05 -3.39 13.77
C TYR A 201 -15.73 -3.06 15.21
N TYR A 202 -15.33 -4.07 15.99
CA TYR A 202 -14.80 -3.87 17.34
C TYR A 202 -13.37 -3.32 17.25
N VAL A 203 -13.08 -2.28 18.03
CA VAL A 203 -11.77 -1.63 18.11
C VAL A 203 -11.19 -1.88 19.49
N ASP A 204 -10.14 -2.70 19.54
CA ASP A 204 -9.43 -3.10 20.76
C ASP A 204 -8.82 -1.93 21.51
N ALA A 205 -8.31 -0.91 20.79
CA ALA A 205 -7.69 0.27 21.38
C ALA A 205 -8.65 1.11 22.24
N THR A 206 -9.95 1.06 21.97
CA THR A 206 -10.96 1.87 22.69
C THR A 206 -12.02 1.03 23.41
N ASP A 207 -12.04 -0.30 23.22
CA ASP A 207 -13.12 -1.19 23.70
C ASP A 207 -14.52 -0.74 23.21
N GLU A 208 -14.58 -0.24 21.97
CA GLU A 208 -15.79 0.30 21.36
C GLU A 208 -16.08 -0.36 20.01
N VAL A 209 -17.35 -0.29 19.58
CA VAL A 209 -17.76 -0.74 18.25
C VAL A 209 -17.96 0.48 17.35
N PHE A 210 -17.29 0.47 16.19
CA PHE A 210 -17.37 1.53 15.19
C PHE A 210 -18.08 1.06 13.93
N ILE A 211 -18.90 1.93 13.34
CA ILE A 211 -19.53 1.75 12.02
C ILE A 211 -18.67 2.46 10.98
N MET A 212 -18.14 1.70 10.03
CA MET A 212 -17.29 2.24 8.96
C MET A 212 -17.24 1.30 7.74
N SER A 213 -16.55 1.75 6.67
CA SER A 213 -16.29 0.90 5.52
C SER A 213 -15.25 -0.18 5.83
N ALA A 214 -15.28 -1.31 5.12
CA ALA A 214 -14.27 -2.36 5.26
C ALA A 214 -12.84 -1.86 4.97
N ARG A 215 -12.68 -0.89 4.06
CA ARG A 215 -11.39 -0.26 3.77
C ARG A 215 -10.89 0.54 4.97
N SER A 216 -11.76 1.31 5.61
CA SER A 216 -11.42 2.09 6.81
C SER A 216 -11.01 1.16 7.97
N ALA A 217 -11.76 0.08 8.18
CA ALA A 217 -11.47 -0.92 9.21
C ALA A 217 -10.12 -1.60 8.97
N ARG A 218 -9.82 -1.95 7.72
CA ARG A 218 -8.50 -2.49 7.32
C ARG A 218 -7.37 -1.49 7.54
N GLY A 219 -7.61 -0.19 7.31
CA GLY A 219 -6.64 0.85 7.59
C GLY A 219 -6.34 0.97 9.09
N LEU A 220 -7.38 1.02 9.92
CA LEU A 220 -7.25 1.07 11.38
C LEU A 220 -6.62 -0.20 11.96
N SER A 221 -6.91 -1.38 11.41
CA SER A 221 -6.30 -2.63 11.89
C SER A 221 -4.80 -2.71 11.61
N CYS A 222 -4.26 -1.86 10.73
CA CYS A 222 -2.84 -1.68 10.48
C CYS A 222 -2.20 -0.60 11.36
N GLN A 223 -2.96 0.00 12.28
CA GLN A 223 -2.48 0.98 13.24
C GLN A 223 -2.42 0.36 14.64
N VAL A 224 -1.52 0.90 15.47
CA VAL A 224 -1.32 0.53 16.86
C VAL A 224 -1.43 1.80 17.68
N TYR A 225 -2.32 1.77 18.66
CA TYR A 225 -2.45 2.84 19.64
C TYR A 225 -1.39 2.65 20.74
N LYS A 226 -0.57 3.67 20.96
CA LYS A 226 0.43 3.69 22.05
C LYS A 226 0.68 5.14 22.47
N ASP A 227 0.76 5.40 23.77
CA ASP A 227 1.12 6.72 24.32
C ASP A 227 0.24 7.88 23.79
N ASN A 228 -1.06 7.60 23.62
CA ASN A 228 -2.06 8.51 23.06
C ASN A 228 -1.88 8.88 21.57
N GLU A 229 -1.04 8.14 20.84
CA GLU A 229 -0.82 8.30 19.41
C GLU A 229 -1.09 6.99 18.64
N TYR A 230 -1.39 7.11 17.35
CA TYR A 230 -1.57 5.96 16.45
C TYR A 230 -0.37 5.85 15.51
N PHE A 231 0.20 4.64 15.44
CA PHE A 231 1.34 4.31 14.59
C PHE A 231 1.00 3.18 13.63
N THR A 232 1.55 3.18 12.42
CA THR A 232 1.53 1.98 11.57
C THR A 232 2.19 0.80 12.31
N LYS A 233 1.60 -0.39 12.17
CA LYS A 233 2.11 -1.68 12.68
C LYS A 233 3.53 -1.97 12.23
#